data_AF-A0A7K0ZHP7-F1
#
_entry.id   AF-A0A7K0ZHP7-F1
#
_cell.length_a   1.000
_cell.length_b   1.000
_cell.length_c   1.000
_cell.angle_alpha   90.00
_cell.angle_beta   90.00
_cell.angle_gamma   90.00
#
_symmetry.space_group_name_H-M   'P 1'
#
loop_
_entity.id
_entity.type
_entity.pdbx_description
1 polymer ?
#
loop_
_entity_poly.entity_id
_entity_poly.type
_entity_poly.pdbx_seq_one_letter_code
_entity_poly.pdbx_strand_id
1 'polypeptide(L)'
;GDRVHLVVASGSGRPVDIPSVLRHSVRDMSAGNARELAYAASDILVTDFSPVMVDFALAERPVVIFTPHFDTFVARTKGTYVDLEEAGPGPITRTMSELIAAMTDLLDHELRVAEPYRERSNRLGDGVPPVMSPHEFVAEMLGEA
;
A
#
# COMPACT_ATOMS: atom_id res chain seq x y z
N GLY A 1 -4.95 -25.62 7.49
CA GLY A 1 -5.39 -24.48 6.68
C GLY A 1 -4.45 -23.35 6.97
N ASP A 2 -3.99 -22.67 5.93
CA ASP A 2 -3.04 -21.57 6.07
C ASP A 2 -3.67 -20.45 6.90
N ARG A 3 -2.87 -19.89 7.80
CA ARG A 3 -3.33 -18.93 8.79
C ARG A 3 -2.94 -17.53 8.29
N VAL A 4 -3.92 -16.78 7.79
CA VAL A 4 -3.71 -15.39 7.33
C VAL A 4 -3.62 -14.47 8.55
N HIS A 5 -2.61 -13.61 8.57
CA HIS A 5 -2.43 -12.59 9.58
C HIS A 5 -2.49 -11.19 8.95
N LEU A 6 -3.30 -10.30 9.50
CA LEU A 6 -3.30 -8.89 9.12
C LEU A 6 -2.30 -8.14 9.99
N VAL A 7 -1.29 -7.55 9.36
CA VAL A 7 -0.32 -6.69 10.04
C VAL A 7 -0.70 -5.23 9.77
N VAL A 8 -0.91 -4.46 10.83
CA VAL A 8 -1.32 -3.05 10.73
C VAL A 8 -0.18 -2.16 11.19
N ALA A 9 0.16 -1.14 10.41
CA ALA A 9 1.18 -0.14 10.75
C ALA A 9 0.68 1.28 10.43
N SER A 10 0.16 1.98 11.45
CA SER A 10 -0.37 3.36 11.33
C SER A 10 0.73 4.39 11.12
N GLY A 11 0.64 5.23 10.09
CA GLY A 11 1.66 6.26 9.78
C GLY A 11 2.00 7.22 10.93
N SER A 12 1.09 7.39 11.89
CA SER A 12 1.29 8.22 13.08
C SER A 12 2.24 7.64 14.13
N GLY A 13 2.64 6.36 13.98
CA GLY A 13 3.41 5.63 15.00
C GLY A 13 2.60 5.25 16.24
N ARG A 14 1.31 5.62 16.30
CA ARG A 14 0.44 5.34 17.44
C ARG A 14 -0.18 3.95 17.33
N PRO A 15 -0.32 3.22 18.45
CA PRO A 15 -1.00 1.94 18.46
C PRO A 15 -2.44 2.05 17.95
N VAL A 16 -2.87 1.04 17.22
CA VAL A 16 -4.25 0.89 16.76
C VAL A 16 -5.03 0.10 17.81
N ASP A 17 -6.22 0.59 18.15
CA ASP A 17 -7.11 -0.16 19.03
C ASP A 17 -7.69 -1.36 18.29
N ILE A 18 -7.14 -2.54 18.55
CA ILE A 18 -7.60 -3.81 17.97
C ILE A 18 -8.61 -4.45 18.93
N PRO A 19 -9.87 -4.64 18.50
CA PRO A 19 -10.88 -5.37 19.26
C PRO A 19 -10.36 -6.74 19.69
N SER A 20 -10.62 -7.13 20.95
CA SER A 20 -10.10 -8.38 21.54
C SER A 20 -10.37 -9.61 20.68
N VAL A 21 -11.56 -9.66 20.06
CA VAL A 21 -11.98 -10.73 19.15
C VAL A 21 -11.10 -10.88 17.91
N LEU A 22 -10.37 -9.85 17.49
CA LEU A 22 -9.50 -9.85 16.30
C LEU A 22 -8.01 -10.06 16.63
N ARG A 23 -7.60 -10.02 17.91
CA ARG A 23 -6.18 -10.09 18.29
C ARG A 23 -5.49 -11.42 17.96
N HIS A 24 -6.26 -12.46 17.65
CA HIS A 24 -5.72 -13.74 17.21
C HIS A 24 -5.21 -13.72 15.76
N SER A 25 -5.70 -12.78 14.94
CA SER A 25 -5.40 -12.67 13.51
C SER A 25 -4.80 -11.32 13.12
N VAL A 26 -4.99 -10.27 13.93
CA VAL A 26 -4.47 -8.92 13.66
C VAL A 26 -3.31 -8.59 14.60
N ARG A 27 -2.19 -8.14 14.05
CA ARG A 27 -1.00 -7.68 14.79
C ARG A 27 -0.77 -6.19 14.52
N ASP A 28 -0.70 -5.40 15.58
CA ASP A 28 -0.29 -4.00 15.49
C ASP A 28 1.23 -3.89 15.54
N MET A 29 1.81 -3.31 14.49
CA MET A 29 3.24 -3.04 14.32
C MET A 29 3.48 -1.54 14.12
N SER A 30 2.56 -0.70 14.59
CA SER A 30 2.65 0.76 14.44
C SER A 30 3.77 1.38 15.29
N ALA A 31 4.18 0.73 16.39
CA ALA A 31 5.15 1.27 17.33
C ALA A 31 6.62 0.96 16.94
N GLY A 32 7.49 1.96 17.06
CA GLY A 32 8.95 1.81 16.93
C GLY A 32 9.42 1.51 15.51
N ASN A 33 10.54 0.78 15.40
CA ASN A 33 11.18 0.31 14.17
C ASN A 33 10.62 -1.05 13.68
N ALA A 34 9.38 -1.38 14.08
CA ALA A 34 8.74 -2.64 13.71
C ALA A 34 8.16 -2.61 12.29
N ARG A 35 8.08 -1.43 11.65
CA ARG A 35 7.44 -1.26 10.34
C ARG A 35 8.22 -1.94 9.23
N GLU A 36 9.54 -1.78 9.22
CA GLU A 36 10.42 -2.40 8.23
C GLU A 36 10.34 -3.93 8.33
N LEU A 37 10.27 -4.46 9.55
CA LEU A 37 10.05 -5.88 9.80
C LEU A 37 8.67 -6.35 9.34
N ALA A 38 7.63 -5.55 9.58
CA ALA A 38 6.28 -5.83 9.08
C ALA A 38 6.26 -5.88 7.54
N TYR A 39 6.92 -4.94 6.88
CA TYR A 39 7.04 -4.92 5.43
C TYR A 39 7.79 -6.13 4.91
N ALA A 40 8.92 -6.50 5.52
CA ALA A 40 9.68 -7.69 5.13
C ALA A 40 8.93 -9.01 5.34
N ALA A 41 8.09 -9.10 6.39
CA ALA A 41 7.41 -10.33 6.78
C ALA A 41 6.00 -10.50 6.18
N SER A 42 5.50 -9.53 5.43
CA SER A 42 4.16 -9.59 4.82
C SER A 42 4.22 -10.31 3.47
N ASP A 43 3.08 -10.66 2.87
CA ASP A 43 3.04 -11.21 1.51
C ASP A 43 2.37 -10.24 0.53
N ILE A 44 1.35 -9.54 1.01
CA ILE A 44 0.57 -8.54 0.27
C ILE A 44 0.69 -7.20 1.01
N LEU A 45 0.86 -6.11 0.26
CA LEU A 45 0.69 -4.75 0.79
C LEU A 45 -0.70 -4.23 0.44
N VAL A 46 -1.44 -3.76 1.44
CA VAL A 46 -2.60 -2.87 1.23
C VAL A 46 -2.19 -1.48 1.67
N THR A 47 -2.27 -0.51 0.77
CA THR A 47 -1.82 0.86 1.03
C THR A 47 -2.64 1.87 0.24
N ASP A 48 -2.56 3.14 0.59
CA ASP A 48 -3.13 4.25 -0.16
C ASP A 48 -2.06 4.90 -1.07
N PHE A 49 -1.45 5.98 -0.61
CA PHE A 49 -0.44 6.78 -1.32
C PHE A 49 0.95 6.66 -0.67
N SER A 50 1.16 5.65 0.17
CA SER A 50 2.46 5.41 0.79
C SER A 50 3.50 4.93 -0.23
N PRO A 51 4.71 5.49 -0.22
CA PRO A 51 5.76 5.10 -1.16
C PRO A 51 6.31 3.70 -0.97
N VAL A 52 6.00 3.07 0.17
CA VAL A 52 6.35 1.67 0.43
C VAL A 52 5.78 0.73 -0.65
N MET A 53 4.78 1.19 -1.41
CA MET A 53 4.31 0.50 -2.62
C MET A 53 5.43 0.23 -3.63
N VAL A 54 6.40 1.14 -3.75
CA VAL A 54 7.52 1.01 -4.68
C VAL A 54 8.46 -0.11 -4.21
N ASP A 55 8.78 -0.15 -2.93
CA ASP A 55 9.63 -1.20 -2.36
C ASP A 55 9.01 -2.60 -2.53
N PHE A 56 7.69 -2.71 -2.32
CA PHE A 56 6.97 -3.96 -2.56
C PHE A 56 6.91 -4.35 -4.03
N ALA A 57 6.67 -3.37 -4.91
CA ALA A 57 6.64 -3.57 -6.36
C ALA A 57 7.99 -4.06 -6.89
N LEU A 58 9.09 -3.44 -6.44
CA LEU A 58 10.46 -3.84 -6.77
C LEU A 58 10.83 -5.21 -6.20
N ALA A 59 10.23 -5.60 -5.08
CA ALA A 59 10.35 -6.95 -4.52
C ALA A 59 9.44 -7.98 -5.20
N GLU A 60 8.77 -7.61 -6.30
CA GLU A 60 7.81 -8.45 -7.04
C GLU A 60 6.67 -8.99 -6.17
N ARG A 61 6.26 -8.22 -5.15
CA ARG A 61 5.21 -8.60 -4.21
C ARG A 61 3.90 -7.86 -4.51
N PRO A 62 2.73 -8.52 -4.35
CA PRO A 62 1.45 -7.89 -4.60
C PRO A 62 1.20 -6.62 -3.78
N VAL A 63 0.71 -5.59 -4.47
CA VAL A 63 0.21 -4.35 -3.88
C VAL A 63 -1.26 -4.20 -4.23
N VAL A 64 -2.10 -3.83 -3.27
CA VAL A 64 -3.47 -3.36 -3.50
C VAL A 64 -3.56 -1.93 -3.01
N ILE A 65 -3.99 -1.04 -3.90
CA ILE A 65 -4.12 0.39 -3.62
C ILE A 65 -5.56 0.62 -3.15
N PHE A 66 -5.76 0.90 -1.87
CA PHE A 66 -7.07 1.16 -1.28
C PHE A 66 -7.25 2.65 -0.99
N THR A 67 -8.02 3.32 -1.83
CA THR A 67 -8.22 4.77 -1.81
C THR A 67 -9.72 5.11 -1.79
N PRO A 68 -10.42 4.93 -0.65
CA PRO A 68 -11.85 5.23 -0.54
C PRO A 68 -12.19 6.72 -0.72
N HIS A 69 -11.19 7.61 -0.67
CA HIS A 69 -11.34 9.06 -0.84
C HIS A 69 -10.48 9.62 -1.99
N PHE A 70 -10.22 8.80 -3.02
CA PHE A 70 -9.32 9.12 -4.14
C PHE A 70 -9.60 10.51 -4.76
N ASP A 71 -10.87 10.82 -5.04
CA ASP A 71 -11.27 12.09 -5.68
C ASP A 71 -10.91 13.32 -4.84
N THR A 72 -10.97 13.20 -3.51
CA THR A 72 -10.62 14.28 -2.59
C THR A 72 -9.11 14.49 -2.51
N PHE A 73 -8.35 13.42 -2.65
CA PHE A 73 -6.89 13.45 -2.66
C PHE A 73 -6.36 14.02 -3.98
N VAL A 74 -6.78 13.47 -5.13
CA VAL A 74 -6.33 13.92 -6.46
C VAL A 74 -6.67 15.40 -6.69
N ALA A 75 -7.83 15.88 -6.25
CA ALA A 75 -8.16 17.30 -6.34
C ALA A 75 -7.18 18.21 -5.58
N ARG A 76 -6.52 17.70 -4.53
CA ARG A 76 -5.53 18.42 -3.72
C ARG A 76 -4.09 18.23 -4.20
N THR A 77 -3.81 17.16 -4.97
CA THR A 77 -2.45 16.75 -5.33
C THR A 77 -2.20 16.74 -6.84
N LYS A 78 -3.03 17.46 -7.61
CA LYS A 78 -2.89 17.55 -9.08
C LYS A 78 -1.46 18.00 -9.46
N GLY A 79 -0.71 17.08 -10.05
CA GLY A 79 0.63 17.32 -10.59
C GLY A 79 1.81 16.88 -9.71
N THR A 80 1.57 16.39 -8.49
CA THR A 80 2.66 16.03 -7.54
C THR A 80 2.89 14.52 -7.40
N TYR A 81 1.96 13.68 -7.84
CA TYR A 81 2.07 12.22 -7.75
C TYR A 81 2.02 11.55 -9.13
N VAL A 82 2.63 10.37 -9.23
CA VAL A 82 2.46 9.46 -10.38
C VAL A 82 0.98 9.14 -10.53
N ASP A 83 0.41 9.25 -11.73
CA ASP A 83 -0.97 8.85 -11.96
C ASP A 83 -1.12 7.35 -11.60
N LEU A 84 -1.74 7.07 -10.45
CA LEU A 84 -1.87 5.71 -9.95
C LEU A 84 -2.73 4.85 -10.88
N GLU A 85 -3.69 5.45 -11.59
CA GLU A 85 -4.51 4.71 -12.56
C GLU A 85 -3.63 4.24 -13.73
N GLU A 86 -2.69 5.09 -14.16
CA GLU A 86 -1.78 4.80 -15.27
C GLU A 86 -0.60 3.89 -14.87
N ALA A 87 0.00 4.14 -13.70
CA ALA A 87 1.32 3.61 -13.34
C ALA A 87 1.39 2.92 -11.97
N GLY A 88 0.28 2.83 -11.23
CA GLY A 88 0.24 2.13 -9.94
C GLY A 88 0.60 0.63 -10.05
N PRO A 89 1.34 0.08 -9.08
CA PRO A 89 1.84 -1.31 -9.10
C PRO A 89 0.78 -2.34 -8.69
N GLY A 90 -0.50 -1.97 -8.68
CA GLY A 90 -1.58 -2.82 -8.19
C GLY A 90 -2.96 -2.27 -8.51
N PRO A 91 -4.02 -3.08 -8.32
CA PRO A 91 -5.40 -2.64 -8.52
C PRO A 91 -5.76 -1.52 -7.53
N ILE A 92 -6.48 -0.51 -8.05
CA ILE A 92 -7.09 0.54 -7.24
C ILE A 92 -8.47 0.07 -6.81
N THR A 93 -8.72 0.14 -5.51
CA THR A 93 -9.96 -0.23 -4.85
C THR A 93 -10.47 0.97 -4.06
N ARG A 94 -11.76 1.27 -4.20
CA ARG A 94 -12.45 2.42 -3.59
C ARG A 94 -13.46 1.96 -2.55
N THR A 95 -13.86 0.70 -2.58
CA THR A 95 -14.80 0.12 -1.62
C THR A 95 -14.19 -1.09 -0.90
N MET A 96 -14.71 -1.39 0.29
CA MET A 96 -14.30 -2.58 1.04
C MET A 96 -14.56 -3.87 0.24
N SER A 97 -15.66 -3.92 -0.53
CA SER A 97 -15.99 -5.06 -1.38
C SER A 97 -14.96 -5.27 -2.49
N GLU A 98 -14.49 -4.19 -3.12
CA GLU A 98 -13.43 -4.25 -4.14
C GLU A 98 -12.10 -4.69 -3.53
N LEU A 99 -11.76 -4.18 -2.33
CA LEU A 99 -10.57 -4.61 -1.60
C LEU A 99 -10.60 -6.11 -1.29
N ILE A 100 -11.71 -6.60 -0.75
CA ILE A 100 -11.88 -8.03 -0.43
C ILE A 100 -11.79 -8.88 -1.70
N ALA A 101 -12.42 -8.45 -2.80
CA ALA A 101 -12.36 -9.15 -4.07
C ALA A 101 -10.92 -9.24 -4.61
N ALA A 102 -10.19 -8.12 -4.63
CA ALA A 102 -8.79 -8.08 -5.07
C ALA A 102 -7.87 -8.96 -4.20
N MET A 103 -8.06 -8.94 -2.88
CA MET A 103 -7.30 -9.82 -1.98
C MET A 103 -7.63 -11.30 -2.18
N THR A 104 -8.90 -11.63 -2.42
CA THR A 104 -9.33 -13.01 -2.65
C THR A 104 -8.73 -13.56 -3.94
N ASP A 105 -8.77 -12.76 -5.02
CA ASP A 105 -8.14 -13.10 -6.30
C ASP A 105 -6.63 -13.38 -6.15
N LEU A 106 -5.91 -12.52 -5.41
CA LEU A 106 -4.48 -12.75 -5.13
C LEU A 106 -4.23 -14.06 -4.35
N LEU A 107 -5.06 -14.36 -3.35
CA LEU A 107 -4.94 -15.59 -2.57
C LEU A 107 -5.24 -16.84 -3.40
N ASP A 108 -6.24 -16.77 -4.28
CA ASP A 108 -6.63 -17.87 -5.18
C ASP A 108 -5.59 -18.11 -6.28
N HIS A 109 -4.76 -17.11 -6.59
CA HIS A 109 -3.73 -17.16 -7.63
C HIS A 109 -2.29 -17.23 -7.10
N GLU A 110 -2.09 -17.80 -5.91
CA GLU A 110 -0.78 -18.00 -5.28
C GLU A 110 0.06 -16.72 -5.21
N LEU A 111 -0.60 -15.59 -4.95
CA LEU A 111 0.02 -14.27 -4.79
C LEU A 111 0.75 -13.77 -6.06
N ARG A 112 0.37 -14.26 -7.24
CA ARG A 112 0.95 -13.78 -8.50
C ARG A 112 0.55 -12.33 -8.79
N VAL A 113 1.55 -11.49 -9.01
CA VAL A 113 1.35 -10.13 -9.53
C VAL A 113 0.87 -10.22 -10.97
N ALA A 114 -0.30 -9.63 -11.27
CA ALA A 114 -0.83 -9.62 -12.63
C ALA A 114 0.10 -8.86 -13.59
N GLU A 115 0.16 -9.33 -14.85
CA GLU A 115 1.13 -8.85 -15.85
C GLU A 115 1.19 -7.33 -16.02
N PRO A 116 0.06 -6.58 -16.11
CA PRO A 116 0.11 -5.12 -16.25
C PRO A 116 0.82 -4.44 -15.08
N TYR A 117 0.68 -4.97 -13.86
CA TYR A 117 1.32 -4.42 -12.67
C TYR A 117 2.80 -4.79 -12.60
N ARG A 118 3.18 -5.95 -13.12
CA ARG A 118 4.58 -6.36 -13.24
C ARG A 118 5.34 -5.47 -14.21
N GLU A 119 4.76 -5.18 -15.38
CA GLU A 119 5.33 -4.24 -16.35
C GLU A 119 5.50 -2.84 -15.74
N ARG A 120 4.48 -2.36 -15.02
CA ARG A 120 4.54 -1.06 -14.32
C ARG A 120 5.65 -1.05 -13.25
N SER A 121 5.80 -2.14 -12.51
CA SER A 121 6.84 -2.28 -11.48
C SER A 121 8.24 -2.26 -12.07
N ASN A 122 8.46 -2.91 -13.23
CA ASN A 122 9.74 -2.87 -13.94
C ASN A 122 10.12 -1.43 -14.34
N ARG A 123 9.16 -0.63 -14.82
CA ARG A 123 9.39 0.78 -15.16
C ARG A 123 9.79 1.63 -13.95
N LEU A 124 9.35 1.28 -12.74
CA LEU A 124 9.80 1.95 -11.50
C LEU A 124 11.29 1.64 -11.23
N GLY A 125 11.76 0.43 -11.54
CA GLY A 125 13.16 0.03 -11.41
C GLY A 125 14.11 0.71 -12.42
N ASP A 126 13.60 1.14 -13.57
CA ASP A 126 14.36 1.82 -14.62
C ASP A 126 14.69 3.29 -14.32
N GLY A 127 14.39 3.77 -13.10
CA GLY A 127 14.80 5.09 -12.62
C GLY A 127 13.88 6.24 -13.03
N VAL A 128 12.61 5.98 -13.35
CA VAL A 128 11.60 7.02 -13.44
C VAL A 128 11.33 7.52 -12.01
N PRO A 129 11.80 8.73 -11.63
CA PRO A 129 11.58 9.19 -10.28
C PRO A 129 10.08 9.49 -10.11
N PRO A 130 9.49 9.21 -8.93
CA PRO A 130 8.23 9.84 -8.59
C PRO A 130 8.42 11.36 -8.70
N VAL A 131 7.44 12.07 -9.29
CA VAL A 131 7.49 13.52 -9.55
C VAL A 131 7.73 14.34 -8.27
N MET A 132 7.54 13.72 -7.10
CA MET A 132 7.85 14.22 -5.77
C MET A 132 8.29 13.06 -4.87
N SER A 133 9.26 13.28 -3.98
CA SER A 133 9.58 12.27 -2.97
C SER A 133 8.43 12.14 -1.96
N PRO A 134 8.28 10.99 -1.32
CA PRO A 134 7.15 10.74 -0.42
C PRO A 134 7.18 11.61 0.83
N HIS A 135 8.38 12.02 1.23
CA HIS A 135 8.61 12.92 2.35
C HIS A 135 8.24 14.36 1.98
N GLU A 136 8.54 14.81 0.77
CA GLU A 136 8.10 16.12 0.25
C GLU A 136 6.58 16.18 0.17
N PHE A 137 5.94 15.08 -0.22
CA PHE A 137 4.48 14.96 -0.26
C PHE A 137 3.83 15.07 1.13
N VAL A 138 4.36 14.34 2.12
CA VAL A 138 3.87 14.41 3.50
C VAL A 138 4.07 15.82 4.09
N ALA A 139 5.21 16.46 3.81
CA ALA A 139 5.47 17.83 4.24
C ALA A 139 4.47 18.82 3.62
N GLU A 140 4.15 18.70 2.33
CA GLU A 140 3.15 19.54 1.66
C GLU A 140 1.73 19.31 2.22
N MET A 141 1.34 18.04 2.48
CA MET A 141 0.04 17.71 3.08
C MET A 141 -0.13 18.22 4.52
N LEU A 142 0.95 18.26 5.29
CA LEU A 142 0.96 18.77 6.66
C LEU A 142 1.12 20.30 6.72
N GLY A 143 1.36 20.97 5.57
CA GLY A 143 1.60 22.41 5.51
C GLY A 143 2.95 22.82 6.11
N GLU A 144 3.93 21.94 6.05
CA GLU A 144 5.29 22.12 6.59
C GLU A 144 6.31 22.57 5.53
N ALA A 145 5.85 22.84 4.30
CA ALA A 145 6.64 23.33 3.17
C ALA A 145 6.64 24.86 3.03
#